data_AF-A0A7V5H5A2-F1
#
_entry.id   AF-A0A7V5H5A2-F1
#
_cell.length_a   1.000
_cell.length_b   1.000
_cell.length_c   1.000
_cell.angle_alpha   90.00
_cell.angle_beta   90.00
_cell.angle_gamma   90.00
#
_symmetry.space_group_name_H-M   'P 1'
#
loop_
_entity.id
_entity.type
_entity.pdbx_description
1 polymer ?
#
loop_
_entity_poly.entity_id
_entity_poly.type
_entity_poly.pdbx_seq_one_letter_code
_entity_poly.pdbx_strand_id
1 'polypeptide(L)'
;MFRQKTLLLFGLTLFLLSSCAAKYTTHGKSTIPSAQADQLRQAAEQWLGTPYRYGGNSHQGIDCSGLACQLYQQVFDYKLPRQANAQRNLGYSVHYPYL
;
A
#
# COMPACT_ATOMS: atom_id res chain seq x y z
N MET A 1 -58.92 11.32 -13.74
CA MET A 1 -58.14 10.07 -13.92
C MET A 1 -56.80 10.24 -14.65
N PHE A 2 -56.27 11.47 -14.82
CA PHE A 2 -55.02 11.73 -15.57
C PHE A 2 -53.78 12.08 -14.71
N ARG A 3 -53.93 12.34 -13.41
CA ARG A 3 -52.81 12.82 -12.56
C ARG A 3 -51.93 11.70 -11.97
N GLN A 4 -52.43 10.48 -11.87
CA GLN A 4 -51.69 9.37 -11.26
C GLN A 4 -50.71 8.69 -12.25
N LYS A 5 -51.04 8.69 -13.55
CA LYS A 5 -50.16 8.13 -14.60
C LYS A 5 -48.91 8.98 -14.83
N THR A 6 -49.03 10.31 -14.75
CA THR A 6 -47.89 11.23 -14.89
C THR A 6 -46.89 11.10 -13.75
N LEU A 7 -47.34 10.82 -12.52
CA LEU A 7 -46.47 10.65 -11.36
C LEU A 7 -45.67 9.33 -11.40
N LEU A 8 -46.28 8.26 -11.93
CA LEU A 8 -45.61 6.97 -12.15
C LEU A 8 -44.55 7.03 -13.27
N LEU A 9 -44.81 7.80 -14.33
CA LEU A 9 -43.86 7.99 -15.44
C LEU A 9 -42.63 8.81 -15.04
N PHE A 10 -42.76 9.80 -14.16
CA PHE A 10 -41.61 10.57 -13.63
C PHE A 10 -40.77 9.78 -12.61
N GLY A 11 -41.38 8.87 -11.85
CA GLY A 11 -40.65 8.01 -10.91
C GLY A 11 -39.83 6.92 -11.61
N LEU A 12 -40.36 6.35 -12.70
CA LEU A 12 -39.69 5.31 -13.47
C LEU A 12 -38.49 5.86 -14.28
N THR A 13 -38.59 7.09 -14.80
CA THR A 13 -37.48 7.73 -15.52
C THR A 13 -36.34 8.12 -14.58
N LEU A 14 -36.62 8.55 -13.34
CA LEU A 14 -35.57 8.85 -12.36
C LEU A 14 -34.77 7.61 -11.93
N PHE A 15 -35.41 6.44 -11.91
CA PHE A 15 -34.78 5.17 -11.51
C PHE A 15 -33.83 4.61 -12.59
N LEU A 16 -34.08 4.93 -13.87
CA LEU A 16 -33.30 4.41 -15.01
C LEU A 16 -32.02 5.21 -15.34
N LEU A 17 -31.84 6.42 -14.80
CA LEU A 17 -30.61 7.21 -15.00
C LEU A 17 -29.46 6.88 -14.02
N SER A 18 -29.64 5.96 -13.07
CA SER A 18 -28.64 5.69 -12.02
C SER A 18 -27.53 4.69 -12.41
N SER A 19 -27.46 4.22 -13.67
CA SER A 19 -26.53 3.14 -14.05
C SER A 19 -25.29 3.55 -14.85
N CYS A 20 -25.02 4.84 -15.04
CA CYS A 20 -23.75 5.30 -15.64
C CYS A 20 -22.84 5.97 -14.61
N ALA A 21 -22.24 5.15 -13.75
CA ALA A 21 -21.03 5.51 -13.02
C ALA A 21 -19.93 4.48 -13.35
N ALA A 22 -19.47 4.49 -14.59
CA ALA A 22 -18.25 3.76 -14.97
C ALA A 22 -17.07 4.40 -14.22
N LYS A 23 -16.64 3.76 -13.12
CA LYS A 23 -15.41 4.12 -12.43
C LYS A 23 -14.25 3.82 -13.38
N TYR A 24 -13.69 4.85 -13.99
CA TYR A 24 -12.41 4.76 -14.69
C TYR A 24 -11.36 4.31 -13.68
N THR A 25 -11.05 3.02 -13.69
CA THR A 25 -9.84 2.49 -13.05
C THR A 25 -8.67 3.02 -13.86
N THR A 26 -7.93 3.97 -13.28
CA THR A 26 -6.66 4.44 -13.85
C THR A 26 -5.67 3.26 -13.84
N HIS A 27 -5.54 2.59 -15.00
CA HIS A 27 -4.45 1.66 -15.26
C HIS A 27 -3.14 2.46 -15.26
N GLY A 28 -2.43 2.45 -14.13
CA GLY A 28 -1.16 3.16 -13.98
C GLY A 28 -0.73 3.49 -12.55
N LYS A 29 -1.47 3.08 -11.52
CA LYS A 29 -1.03 3.21 -10.13
C LYS A 29 -0.86 1.81 -9.55
N SER A 30 0.40 1.43 -9.27
CA SER A 30 0.73 0.20 -8.56
C SER A 30 -0.13 0.12 -7.29
N THR A 31 -1.03 -0.86 -7.23
CA THR A 31 -1.91 -1.13 -6.09
C THR A 31 -1.11 -1.81 -4.98
N ILE A 32 -0.11 -1.13 -4.42
CA ILE A 32 0.17 -1.38 -3.01
C ILE A 32 -1.03 -0.76 -2.29
N PRO A 33 -1.81 -1.52 -1.51
CA PRO A 33 -2.89 -0.91 -0.76
C PRO A 33 -2.27 0.17 0.12
N SER A 34 -2.72 1.42 -0.09
CA SER A 34 -2.03 2.62 0.40
C SER A 34 -1.82 2.58 1.91
N ALA A 35 -2.74 1.92 2.63
CA ALA A 35 -2.66 1.73 4.06
C ALA A 35 -1.36 1.05 4.51
N GLN A 36 -0.95 -0.07 3.87
CA GLN A 36 0.26 -0.78 4.24
C GLN A 36 1.53 0.01 3.92
N ALA A 37 1.54 0.73 2.78
CA ALA A 37 2.64 1.61 2.43
C ALA A 37 2.78 2.76 3.44
N ASP A 38 1.65 3.34 3.87
CA ASP A 38 1.62 4.40 4.88
C ASP A 38 2.06 3.87 6.26
N GLN A 39 1.63 2.67 6.65
CA GLN A 39 2.09 2.01 7.89
C GLN A 39 3.59 1.73 7.87
N LEU A 40 4.12 1.25 6.74
CA LEU A 40 5.56 1.03 6.57
C LEU A 40 6.34 2.34 6.69
N ARG A 41 5.85 3.42 6.08
CA ARG A 41 6.47 4.75 6.20
C ARG A 41 6.48 5.22 7.66
N GLN A 42 5.35 5.15 8.35
CA GLN A 42 5.25 5.55 9.76
C GLN A 42 6.16 4.71 10.67
N ALA A 43 6.23 3.40 10.45
CA ALA A 43 7.14 2.53 11.18
C ALA A 43 8.60 2.92 10.90
N ALA A 44 8.97 3.19 9.65
CA ALA A 44 10.32 3.61 9.28
C ALA A 44 10.71 4.97 9.89
N GLU A 45 9.78 5.92 9.98
CA GLU A 45 10.00 7.23 10.60
C GLU A 45 10.43 7.11 12.07
N GLN A 46 9.96 6.09 12.81
CA GLN A 46 10.37 5.83 14.20
C GLN A 46 11.85 5.44 14.34
N TRP A 47 12.50 5.02 13.26
CA TRP A 47 13.92 4.65 13.27
C TRP A 47 14.85 5.82 12.92
N LEU A 48 14.30 6.97 12.50
CA LEU A 48 15.10 8.16 12.21
C LEU A 48 15.92 8.59 13.44
N GLY A 49 17.19 8.90 13.22
CA GLY A 49 18.13 9.25 14.29
C GLY A 49 18.79 8.05 14.98
N THR A 50 18.36 6.81 14.70
CA THR A 50 19.07 5.61 15.18
C THR A 50 20.47 5.55 14.55
N PRO A 51 21.56 5.47 15.34
CA PRO A 51 22.91 5.39 14.77
C PRO A 51 23.10 4.15 13.90
N TYR A 52 23.87 4.28 12.83
CA TYR A 52 24.26 3.09 12.07
C TYR A 52 25.27 2.26 12.88
N ARG A 53 25.02 0.95 13.02
CA ARG A 53 26.00 0.00 13.60
C ARG A 53 25.96 -1.29 12.82
N TYR A 54 27.11 -1.73 12.29
CA TYR A 54 27.23 -3.01 11.60
C TYR A 54 26.83 -4.17 12.53
N GLY A 55 25.95 -5.06 12.05
CA GLY A 55 25.37 -6.12 12.87
C GLY A 55 24.27 -5.66 13.84
N GLY A 56 24.00 -4.35 13.91
CA GLY A 56 23.00 -3.75 14.78
C GLY A 56 21.57 -4.18 14.44
N ASN A 57 20.71 -4.23 15.45
CA ASN A 57 19.32 -4.68 15.30
C ASN A 57 18.38 -4.05 16.36
N SER A 58 18.72 -2.85 16.85
CA SER A 58 17.95 -2.13 17.86
C SER A 58 18.13 -0.63 17.74
N HIS A 59 17.40 0.16 18.51
CA HIS A 59 17.55 1.63 18.54
C HIS A 59 18.89 2.12 19.12
N GLN A 60 19.70 1.24 19.70
CA GLN A 60 21.09 1.58 20.09
C GLN A 60 22.05 1.52 18.88
N GLY A 61 21.61 0.93 17.79
CA GLY A 61 22.24 1.00 16.49
C GLY A 61 21.79 -0.13 15.58
N ILE A 62 21.63 0.19 14.31
CA ILE A 62 21.04 -0.70 13.31
C ILE A 62 21.81 -0.63 12.00
N ASP A 63 21.83 -1.73 11.24
CA ASP A 63 22.36 -1.72 9.87
C ASP A 63 21.24 -1.85 8.83
N CYS A 64 21.63 -1.87 7.55
CA CYS A 64 20.71 -1.87 6.43
C CYS A 64 19.73 -3.06 6.46
N SER A 65 20.24 -4.28 6.63
CA SER A 65 19.40 -5.47 6.62
C SER A 65 18.67 -5.71 7.94
N GLY A 66 19.24 -5.25 9.07
CA GLY A 66 18.56 -5.21 10.37
C GLY A 66 17.31 -4.32 10.32
N LEU A 67 17.41 -3.12 9.74
CA LEU A 67 16.26 -2.23 9.58
C LEU A 67 15.14 -2.88 8.75
N ALA A 68 15.49 -3.52 7.63
CA ALA A 68 14.53 -4.25 6.82
C ALA A 68 13.84 -5.38 7.62
N CYS A 69 14.60 -6.16 8.41
CA CYS A 69 14.04 -7.19 9.28
C CYS A 69 13.02 -6.63 10.29
N GLN A 70 13.34 -5.53 10.97
CA GLN A 70 12.44 -4.92 11.95
C GLN A 70 11.14 -4.43 11.30
N LEU A 71 11.24 -3.71 10.18
CA LEU A 71 10.07 -3.18 9.49
C LEU A 71 9.17 -4.28 8.92
N TYR A 72 9.75 -5.32 8.32
CA TYR A 72 8.95 -6.43 7.79
C TYR A 72 8.26 -7.24 8.89
N GLN A 73 8.94 -7.47 10.02
CA GLN A 73 8.35 -8.15 11.15
C GLN A 73 7.23 -7.31 11.80
N GLN A 74 7.40 -6.00 11.93
CA GLN A 74 6.43 -5.11 12.56
C GLN A 74 5.17 -4.89 11.72
N VAL A 75 5.33 -4.70 10.40
CA VAL A 75 4.22 -4.27 9.52
C VAL A 75 3.54 -5.46 8.84
N PHE A 76 4.29 -6.51 8.50
CA PHE A 76 3.80 -7.63 7.71
C PHE A 76 3.83 -8.97 8.46
N ASP A 77 4.26 -8.98 9.73
CA ASP A 77 4.53 -10.21 10.51
C ASP A 77 5.40 -11.23 9.74
N TYR A 78 6.36 -10.71 8.97
CA TYR A 78 7.19 -11.52 8.07
C TYR A 78 8.67 -11.46 8.47
N LYS A 79 9.27 -12.64 8.66
CA LYS A 79 10.68 -12.78 9.06
C LYS A 79 11.59 -12.83 7.84
N LEU A 80 12.29 -11.73 7.58
CA LEU A 80 13.38 -11.70 6.61
C LEU A 80 14.66 -12.37 7.15
N PRO A 81 15.48 -12.98 6.28
CA PRO A 81 16.82 -13.39 6.64
C PRO A 81 17.67 -12.18 7.03
N ARG A 82 18.57 -12.34 7.99
CA ARG A 82 19.35 -11.23 8.58
C ARG A 82 20.29 -10.53 7.59
N GLN A 83 20.73 -11.22 6.55
CA GLN A 83 21.76 -10.75 5.64
C GLN A 83 21.16 -10.20 4.34
N ALA A 84 21.63 -9.02 3.92
CA ALA A 84 21.17 -8.36 2.69
C ALA A 84 21.34 -9.22 1.44
N ASN A 85 22.41 -10.04 1.37
CA ASN A 85 22.66 -10.95 0.25
C ASN A 85 21.63 -12.09 0.15
N ALA A 86 20.98 -12.47 1.26
CA ALA A 86 19.87 -13.40 1.25
C ALA A 86 18.56 -12.67 0.95
N GLN A 87 18.36 -11.48 1.53
CA GLN A 87 17.16 -10.66 1.29
C GLN A 87 16.97 -10.32 -0.20
N ARG A 88 18.05 -10.01 -0.94
CA ARG A 88 17.97 -9.70 -2.38
C ARG A 88 17.49 -10.84 -3.27
N ASN A 89 17.50 -12.08 -2.78
CA ASN A 89 17.04 -13.25 -3.52
C ASN A 89 15.54 -13.54 -3.27
N LEU A 90 14.87 -12.69 -2.47
CA LEU A 90 13.45 -12.78 -2.17
C LEU A 90 12.65 -11.76 -2.99
N GLY A 91 11.34 -11.99 -3.12
CA GLY A 91 10.42 -11.09 -3.81
C GLY A 91 10.56 -11.12 -5.33
N TYR A 92 10.12 -10.04 -5.98
CA TYR A 92 10.15 -9.88 -7.43
C TYR A 92 11.13 -8.76 -7.81
N SER A 93 11.93 -8.98 -8.86
CA SER A 93 12.79 -7.92 -9.39
C SER A 93 11.93 -6.79 -9.97
N VAL A 94 12.20 -5.57 -9.53
CA VAL A 94 11.59 -4.36 -10.06
C VAL A 94 12.64 -3.63 -10.90
N HIS A 95 12.37 -3.49 -12.20
CA HIS A 95 13.23 -2.71 -13.09
C HIS A 95 13.05 -1.22 -12.82
N TYR A 96 14.14 -0.51 -12.51
CA TYR A 96 14.14 0.93 -12.37
C TYR A 96 14.87 1.54 -13.58
N PRO A 97 14.19 2.27 -14.48
CA PRO A 97 14.76 2.66 -15.77
C PRO A 97 15.80 3.79 -15.69
N TYR A 98 16.18 4.22 -14.48
CA TYR A 98 17.10 5.33 -14.24
C TYR A 98 18.37 4.93 -13.46
N LEU A 99 18.61 3.62 -13.30
CA LEU A 99 19.86 3.03 -12.81
C LEU A 99 20.37 2.03 -13.86
#